data_AF-A0A428KUE7-F1
#
_entry.id   AF-A0A428KUE7-F1
#
_cell.length_a   1.000
_cell.length_b   1.000
_cell.length_c   1.000
_cell.angle_alpha   90.00
_cell.angle_beta   90.00
_cell.angle_gamma   90.00
#
_symmetry.space_group_name_H-M   'P 1'
#
loop_
_entity.id
_entity.type
_entity.pdbx_description
1 polymer ?
#
loop_
_entity_poly.entity_id
_entity_poly.type
_entity_poly.pdbx_seq_one_letter_code
_entity_poly.pdbx_strand_id
1 'polypeptide(L)'
;MASQQKRRSLAMCDYLLTEDATHLRIVQEVDAWMLELIRPDQFSDGDPDNVLTHLHRSFENLCAIMAEHGTPDAGTLPLFQFHARLGWLQKKMEREHRE
;
A
#
# COMPACT_ATOMS: atom_id res chain seq x y z
N MET A 1 11.89 -7.32 -13.79
CA MET A 1 11.00 -6.23 -14.26
C MET A 1 11.27 -5.80 -15.71
N ALA A 2 12.49 -5.42 -16.09
CA ALA A 2 12.81 -4.90 -17.44
C ALA A 2 12.36 -5.82 -18.61
N SER A 3 12.45 -7.14 -18.45
CA SER A 3 12.00 -8.12 -19.46
C SER A 3 10.48 -8.14 -19.66
N GLN A 4 9.68 -7.98 -18.60
CA GLN A 4 8.21 -8.00 -18.69
C GLN A 4 7.66 -6.69 -19.24
N GLN A 5 8.29 -5.57 -18.92
CA GLN A 5 7.92 -4.27 -19.46
C GLN A 5 8.17 -4.20 -20.98
N LYS A 6 9.26 -4.82 -21.45
CA LYS A 6 9.51 -5.00 -22.89
C LYS A 6 8.44 -5.88 -23.55
N ARG A 7 8.02 -6.98 -22.91
CA ARG A 7 6.97 -7.87 -23.42
C ARG A 7 5.62 -7.14 -23.53
N ARG A 8 5.25 -6.34 -22.53
CA ARG A 8 4.07 -5.49 -22.53
C ARG A 8 4.09 -4.49 -23.69
N SER A 9 5.20 -3.76 -23.86
CA SER A 9 5.32 -2.75 -24.91
C SER A 9 5.22 -3.35 -26.31
N LEU A 10 5.82 -4.52 -26.54
CA LEU A 10 5.70 -5.22 -27.81
C LEU A 10 4.25 -5.67 -28.08
N ALA A 11 3.60 -6.30 -27.10
CA ALA A 11 2.20 -6.72 -27.25
C ALA A 11 1.26 -5.53 -27.50
N MET A 12 1.50 -4.37 -26.88
CA MET A 12 0.72 -3.16 -27.15
C MET A 12 0.95 -2.64 -28.57
N CYS A 13 2.20 -2.60 -29.05
CA CYS A 13 2.50 -2.22 -30.43
C CYS A 13 1.83 -3.17 -31.43
N ASP A 14 1.90 -4.48 -31.20
CA ASP A 14 1.29 -5.49 -32.07
C ASP A 14 -0.24 -5.34 -32.09
N TYR A 15 -0.87 -5.07 -30.95
CA TYR A 15 -2.31 -4.77 -30.89
C TYR A 15 -2.67 -3.51 -31.70
N LEU A 16 -1.90 -2.42 -31.56
CA LEU A 16 -2.17 -1.18 -32.29
C LEU A 16 -2.00 -1.33 -33.82
N LEU A 17 -1.15 -2.27 -34.26
CA LEU A 17 -0.88 -2.52 -35.67
C LEU A 17 -1.84 -3.53 -36.31
N THR A 18 -2.39 -4.45 -35.52
CA THR A 18 -3.17 -5.59 -36.04
C THR A 18 -4.63 -5.62 -35.58
N GLU A 19 -4.97 -4.89 -34.52
CA GLU A 19 -6.25 -4.93 -33.81
C GLU A 19 -6.63 -6.34 -33.29
N ASP A 20 -5.68 -7.28 -33.23
CA ASP A 20 -5.93 -8.64 -32.73
C ASP A 20 -6.01 -8.66 -31.19
N ALA A 21 -7.19 -9.03 -30.69
CA ALA A 21 -7.51 -9.14 -29.26
C ALA A 21 -6.58 -10.08 -28.48
N THR A 22 -5.88 -10.99 -29.16
CA THR A 22 -4.88 -11.89 -28.54
C THR A 22 -3.73 -11.10 -27.92
N HIS A 23 -3.29 -10.02 -28.57
CA HIS A 23 -2.23 -9.16 -28.05
C HIS A 23 -2.69 -8.32 -26.86
N LEU A 24 -3.95 -7.89 -26.86
CA LEU A 24 -4.56 -7.19 -25.72
C LEU A 24 -4.60 -8.09 -24.47
N ARG A 25 -4.88 -9.39 -24.64
CA ARG A 25 -4.85 -10.36 -23.54
C ARG A 25 -3.46 -10.48 -22.91
N ILE A 26 -2.40 -10.46 -23.74
CA ILE A 26 -1.01 -10.48 -23.25
C ILE A 26 -0.70 -9.22 -22.44
N VAL A 27 -1.18 -8.05 -22.86
CA VAL A 27 -1.03 -6.81 -22.08
C VAL A 27 -1.71 -6.94 -20.72
N GLN A 28 -2.95 -7.43 -20.70
CA GLN A 28 -3.72 -7.62 -19.46
C GLN A 28 -3.05 -8.61 -18.49
N GLU A 29 -2.53 -9.72 -19.01
CA GLU A 29 -1.80 -10.72 -18.21
C GLU A 29 -0.53 -10.12 -17.58
N VAL A 30 0.24 -9.35 -18.36
CA VAL A 30 1.46 -8.70 -17.85
C VAL A 30 1.12 -7.60 -16.85
N ASP A 31 0.05 -6.82 -17.08
CA ASP A 31 -0.41 -5.79 -16.15
C ASP A 31 -0.92 -6.39 -14.84
N ALA A 32 -1.67 -7.49 -14.89
CA ALA A 32 -2.09 -8.24 -13.70
C ALA A 32 -0.87 -8.78 -12.93
N TRP A 33 0.09 -9.37 -13.63
CA TRP A 33 1.33 -9.85 -13.01
C TRP A 33 2.15 -8.73 -12.39
N MET A 34 2.25 -7.56 -13.03
CA MET A 34 2.94 -6.40 -12.48
C MET A 34 2.23 -5.88 -11.23
N LEU A 35 0.90 -5.83 -11.23
CA LEU A 35 0.11 -5.45 -10.07
C LEU A 35 0.25 -6.47 -8.93
N GLU A 36 0.34 -7.77 -9.23
CA GLU A 36 0.63 -8.82 -8.25
C GLU A 36 2.06 -8.72 -7.69
N LEU A 37 3.05 -8.40 -8.51
CA LEU A 37 4.42 -8.17 -8.06
C LEU A 37 4.53 -6.90 -7.18
N ILE A 38 3.67 -5.92 -7.44
CA ILE A 38 3.56 -4.67 -6.67
C ILE A 38 2.58 -4.84 -5.49
N ARG A 39 1.92 -6.01 -5.34
CA ARG A 39 1.11 -6.24 -4.15
C ARG A 39 2.01 -6.11 -2.92
N PRO A 40 1.57 -5.37 -1.90
CA PRO A 40 2.33 -5.15 -0.68
C PRO A 40 2.68 -6.44 0.06
N ASP A 41 2.14 -7.60 -0.31
CA ASP A 41 2.46 -8.88 0.33
C ASP A 41 3.92 -9.33 0.12
N GLN A 42 4.64 -8.79 -0.89
CA GLN A 42 6.08 -8.99 -1.07
C GLN A 42 6.86 -7.71 -0.74
N PHE A 43 6.81 -7.27 0.52
CA PHE A 43 7.81 -6.34 1.05
C PHE A 43 9.18 -7.02 1.05
N SER A 44 10.10 -6.52 0.22
CA SER A 44 11.51 -6.89 0.34
C SER A 44 12.09 -6.24 1.60
N ASP A 45 12.20 -7.02 2.68
CA ASP A 45 12.78 -6.67 3.99
C ASP A 45 14.27 -6.26 3.97
N GLY A 46 14.87 -6.13 2.78
CA GLY A 46 16.32 -5.89 2.62
C GLY A 46 16.75 -4.42 2.53
N ASP A 47 15.82 -3.47 2.33
CA ASP A 47 16.16 -2.05 2.22
C ASP A 47 15.62 -1.27 3.44
N PRO A 48 16.47 -0.97 4.44
CA PRO A 48 16.07 -0.22 5.63
C PRO A 48 15.65 1.22 5.32
N ASP A 49 15.84 1.72 4.09
CA ASP A 49 15.40 3.06 3.67
C ASP A 49 14.11 3.03 2.84
N ASN A 50 13.43 1.88 2.73
CA ASN A 50 12.15 1.81 2.04
C ASN A 50 11.07 2.61 2.81
N VAL A 51 10.70 3.76 2.24
CA VAL A 51 9.69 4.68 2.76
C VAL A 51 8.36 3.98 3.08
N LEU A 52 7.95 3.00 2.27
CA LEU A 52 6.69 2.28 2.49
C LEU A 52 6.76 1.34 3.70
N THR A 53 7.91 0.71 3.94
CA THR A 53 8.14 -0.12 5.13
C THR A 53 8.14 0.74 6.40
N HIS A 54 8.74 1.93 6.36
CA HIS A 54 8.67 2.89 7.45
C HIS A 54 7.25 3.37 7.73
N LEU A 55 6.48 3.66 6.68
CA LEU A 55 5.08 4.07 6.81
C LEU A 55 4.22 2.94 7.39
N HIS A 56 4.44 1.69 6.97
CA HIS A 56 3.72 0.54 7.50
C HIS A 56 4.03 0.31 8.98
N ARG A 57 5.32 0.27 9.37
CA ARG A 57 5.72 0.14 10.79
C ARG A 57 5.20 1.30 11.64
N SER A 58 5.22 2.52 11.11
CA SER A 58 4.68 3.70 11.78
C SER A 58 3.16 3.57 11.99
N PHE A 59 2.44 3.05 11.00
CA PHE A 59 1.02 2.77 11.11
C PHE A 59 0.71 1.69 12.14
N GLU A 60 1.44 0.57 12.14
CA GLU A 60 1.29 -0.50 13.14
C GLU A 60 1.54 0.01 14.55
N ASN A 61 2.59 0.80 14.75
CA ASN A 61 2.89 1.42 16.05
C ASN A 61 1.76 2.35 16.53
N LEU A 62 1.19 3.16 15.64
CA LEU A 62 0.05 4.01 15.97
C LEU A 62 -1.19 3.18 16.34
N CYS A 63 -1.43 2.08 15.63
CA CYS A 63 -2.53 1.16 15.96
C CYS A 63 -2.32 0.52 17.33
N ALA A 64 -1.10 0.12 17.68
CA ALA A 64 -0.77 -0.44 18.99
C ALA A 64 -1.02 0.57 20.12
N ILE A 65 -0.56 1.81 19.98
CA ILE A 65 -0.81 2.89 20.95
C ILE A 65 -2.33 3.14 21.09
N MET A 66 -3.06 3.16 19.99
CA MET A 66 -4.52 3.32 20.04
C MET A 66 -5.22 2.14 20.72
N ALA A 67 -4.71 0.92 20.56
CA ALA A 67 -5.22 -0.27 21.23
C ALA A 67 -5.04 -0.18 22.75
N GLU A 68 -3.87 0.24 23.22
CA GLU A 68 -3.59 0.50 24.65
C GLU A 68 -4.54 1.53 25.26
N HIS A 69 -5.05 2.47 24.45
CA HIS A 69 -5.99 3.50 24.86
C HIS A 69 -7.46 3.20 24.52
N GLY A 70 -7.80 1.93 24.27
CA GLY A 70 -9.17 1.44 24.18
C GLY A 70 -9.75 1.37 22.77
N THR A 71 -8.91 1.41 21.73
CA THR A 71 -9.32 1.21 20.33
C THR A 71 -8.55 0.04 19.70
N PRO A 72 -8.86 -1.22 20.06
CA PRO A 72 -8.09 -2.40 19.65
C PRO A 72 -8.09 -2.64 18.13
N ASP A 73 -9.18 -2.25 17.44
CA ASP A 73 -9.34 -2.49 16.00
C ASP A 73 -8.96 -1.28 15.14
N ALA A 74 -8.04 -0.43 15.62
CA ALA A 74 -7.65 0.81 14.95
C ALA A 74 -7.23 0.61 13.49
N GLY A 75 -6.57 -0.50 13.18
CA GLY A 75 -6.11 -0.84 11.82
C GLY A 75 -7.23 -1.09 10.80
N THR A 76 -8.46 -1.33 11.26
CA THR A 76 -9.62 -1.61 10.39
C THR A 76 -10.56 -0.41 10.24
N LEU A 77 -10.29 0.69 10.94
CA LEU A 77 -11.13 1.88 10.93
C LEU A 77 -11.06 2.59 9.58
N PRO A 78 -12.18 3.19 9.12
CA PRO A 78 -12.14 4.16 8.03
C PRO A 78 -11.19 5.31 8.36
N LEU A 79 -10.50 5.83 7.34
CA LEU A 79 -9.46 6.86 7.48
C LEU A 79 -9.90 8.05 8.33
N PHE A 80 -11.13 8.55 8.12
CA PHE A 80 -11.70 9.64 8.91
C PHE A 80 -11.80 9.30 10.41
N GLN A 81 -12.30 8.12 10.74
CA GLN A 81 -12.47 7.68 12.14
C GLN A 81 -11.11 7.45 12.81
N PHE A 82 -10.16 6.89 12.08
CA PHE A 82 -8.78 6.72 12.54
C PHE A 82 -8.16 8.07 12.94
N HIS A 83 -8.19 9.06 12.04
CA HIS A 83 -7.65 10.39 12.33
C HIS A 83 -8.38 11.12 13.46
N ALA A 84 -9.70 10.99 13.54
CA ALA A 84 -10.48 11.58 14.63
C ALA A 84 -10.08 11.00 16.00
N ARG A 85 -9.86 9.68 16.07
CA ARG A 85 -9.42 9.00 17.30
C ARG A 85 -8.00 9.34 17.67
N LEU A 86 -7.09 9.38 16.70
CA LEU A 86 -5.71 9.80 16.91
C LEU A 86 -5.64 11.25 17.43
N GLY A 87 -6.41 12.18 16.83
CA GLY A 87 -6.47 13.57 17.28
C GLY A 87 -7.10 13.73 18.67
N TRP A 88 -8.09 12.90 19.02
CA TRP A 88 -8.61 12.85 20.39
C TRP A 88 -7.55 12.35 21.38
N LEU A 89 -6.80 11.30 21.02
CA LEU A 89 -5.77 10.73 21.87
C LEU A 89 -4.64 11.73 22.14
N GLN A 90 -4.17 12.43 21.11
CA GLN A 90 -3.17 13.50 21.26
C GLN A 90 -3.63 14.56 22.28
N LYS A 91 -4.87 15.05 22.15
CA LYS A 91 -5.44 16.01 23.11
C LYS A 91 -5.58 15.45 24.52
N LYS A 92 -5.85 14.14 24.66
CA LYS A 92 -5.93 13.48 25.96
C LYS A 92 -4.55 13.45 26.63
N MET A 93 -3.52 13.00 25.91
CA MET A 93 -2.14 12.98 26.40
C MET A 93 -1.62 14.38 26.76
N GLU A 94 -1.94 15.40 25.95
CA GLU A 94 -1.58 16.80 26.23
C GLU A 94 -2.21 17.35 27.52
N ARG A 95 -3.38 16.83 27.93
CA ARG A 95 -4.05 17.22 29.19
C ARG A 95 -3.40 16.52 30.37
N GLU A 96 -3.19 15.21 30.26
CA GLU A 96 -2.56 14.40 31.30
C GLU A 96 -1.11 14.82 31.58
N HIS A 97 -0.40 15.39 30.60
CA HIS A 97 0.98 15.86 30.79
C HIS A 97 1.10 17.28 31.39
N ARG A 98 -0.02 18.03 31.47
CA ARG A 98 -0.05 19.36 32.12
C ARG A 98 -0.43 19.29 33.60
N GLU A 99 -0.95 18.15 34.04
CA GLU A 99 -1.26 17.83 35.45
C GLU A 99 -0.04 17.19 36.13
#